data_AF-A0A3P8RW28-F1
#
_entry.id   AF-A0A3P8RW28-F1
#
_cell.length_a   1.000
_cell.length_b   1.000
_cell.length_c   1.000
_cell.angle_alpha   90.00
_cell.angle_beta   90.00
_cell.angle_gamma   90.00
#
_symmetry.space_group_name_H-M   'P 1'
#
loop_
_entity.id
_entity.type
_entity.pdbx_description
1 polymer ?
#
loop_
_entity_poly.entity_id
_entity_poly.type
_entity_poly.pdbx_seq_one_letter_code
_entity_poly.pdbx_strand_id
1 'polypeptide(L)'
;MPKTVNVRVTSMDSELDFSIPKSTTGGQLYEQVARTIGLQETWYFGLQFVDNEGFLKWIKDRKRVTDHKVKKEVPLQFKLRVKFYPENAEELIQDLTRKLFFLHVKDLILSDHNCCPPDTAALLASYADQDKFRHYDRDSFIHLFHFYFILFRFILFYFIYLFFNLFYSPNKCIKHHQTTPDVWFFFLMSS
;
A
#
# COMPACT_ATOMS: atom_id res chain seq x y z
N MET A 1 -16.03 -34.67 -13.91
CA MET A 1 -15.84 -33.20 -14.02
C MET A 1 -14.68 -32.79 -13.14
N PRO A 2 -13.71 -31.97 -13.63
CA PRO A 2 -12.66 -31.46 -12.77
C PRO A 2 -13.29 -30.60 -11.67
N LYS A 3 -12.96 -30.89 -10.41
CA LYS A 3 -13.44 -30.07 -9.28
C LYS A 3 -12.82 -28.68 -9.41
N THR A 4 -13.67 -27.67 -9.56
CA THR A 4 -13.27 -26.25 -9.55
C THR A 4 -13.23 -25.71 -8.12
N VAL A 5 -12.52 -24.60 -7.94
CA VAL A 5 -12.44 -23.85 -6.68
C VAL A 5 -12.74 -22.38 -7.00
N ASN A 6 -13.60 -21.79 -6.19
CA ASN A 6 -13.93 -20.38 -6.30
C ASN A 6 -12.89 -19.56 -5.55
N VAL A 7 -12.36 -18.54 -6.22
CA VAL A 7 -11.29 -17.67 -5.76
C VAL A 7 -11.72 -16.24 -5.94
N ARG A 8 -11.60 -15.43 -4.89
CA ARG A 8 -11.82 -13.98 -4.94
C ARG A 8 -10.48 -13.27 -4.81
N VAL A 9 -10.19 -12.39 -5.74
CA VAL A 9 -9.00 -11.54 -5.72
C VAL A 9 -9.44 -10.09 -5.56
N THR A 10 -9.09 -9.49 -4.41
CA THR A 10 -9.30 -8.07 -4.15
C THR A 10 -8.08 -7.28 -4.63
N SER A 11 -8.28 -6.46 -5.66
CA SER A 11 -7.36 -5.41 -6.10
C SER A 11 -7.49 -4.18 -5.18
N MET A 12 -6.71 -3.13 -5.45
CA MET A 12 -6.86 -1.85 -4.76
C MET A 12 -8.11 -1.07 -5.18
N ASP A 13 -8.65 -1.36 -6.37
CA ASP A 13 -9.77 -0.63 -6.97
C ASP A 13 -10.99 -1.49 -7.31
N SER A 14 -10.86 -2.82 -7.22
CA SER A 14 -11.86 -3.76 -7.73
C SER A 14 -11.78 -5.12 -7.03
N GLU A 15 -12.87 -5.88 -7.06
CA GLU A 15 -12.91 -7.29 -6.65
C GLU A 15 -13.20 -8.16 -7.87
N LEU A 16 -12.45 -9.25 -7.99
CA LEU A 16 -12.53 -10.16 -9.12
C LEU A 16 -12.77 -11.59 -8.63
N ASP A 17 -13.83 -12.21 -9.14
CA ASP A 17 -14.19 -13.58 -8.82
C ASP A 17 -13.81 -14.52 -9.97
N PHE A 18 -13.08 -15.59 -9.65
CA PHE A 18 -12.59 -16.60 -10.59
C PHE A 18 -13.01 -18.00 -10.16
N SER A 19 -13.34 -18.84 -11.14
CA SER A 19 -13.51 -20.28 -10.95
C SER A 19 -12.33 -21.01 -11.59
N ILE A 20 -11.41 -21.53 -10.78
CA ILE A 20 -10.18 -22.18 -11.27
C ILE A 20 -10.19 -23.69 -11.03
N PRO A 21 -9.56 -24.49 -11.92
CA PRO A 21 -9.26 -25.89 -11.64
C PRO A 21 -8.37 -26.07 -10.41
N LYS A 22 -8.52 -27.16 -9.66
CA LYS A 22 -7.61 -27.50 -8.53
C LYS A 22 -6.15 -27.71 -8.93
N SER A 23 -5.88 -27.97 -10.20
CA SER A 23 -4.52 -28.12 -10.74
C SER A 23 -3.82 -26.78 -11.00
N THR A 24 -4.53 -25.67 -10.93
CA THR A 24 -4.00 -24.34 -11.24
C THR A 24 -2.88 -23.95 -10.27
N THR A 25 -1.78 -23.48 -10.84
CA THR A 25 -0.63 -22.95 -10.08
C THR A 25 -0.84 -21.51 -9.66
N GLY A 26 -0.09 -21.07 -8.64
CA GLY A 26 -0.12 -19.67 -8.20
C GLY A 26 0.23 -18.70 -9.34
N GLY A 27 1.19 -19.08 -10.19
CA GLY A 27 1.58 -18.28 -11.35
C GLY A 27 0.45 -18.16 -12.39
N GLN A 28 -0.26 -19.24 -12.66
CA GLN A 28 -1.40 -19.22 -13.59
C GLN A 28 -2.56 -18.35 -13.08
N LEU A 29 -2.86 -18.43 -11.79
CA LEU A 29 -3.85 -17.55 -11.16
C LEU A 29 -3.43 -16.09 -11.28
N TYR A 30 -2.17 -15.78 -10.97
CA TYR A 30 -1.64 -14.42 -11.05
C TYR A 30 -1.68 -13.86 -12.48
N GLU A 31 -1.27 -14.65 -13.47
CA GLU A 31 -1.30 -14.25 -14.88
C GLU A 31 -2.74 -14.02 -15.37
N GLN A 32 -3.71 -14.81 -14.89
CA GLN A 32 -5.12 -14.60 -15.21
C GLN A 32 -5.65 -13.30 -14.59
N VAL A 33 -5.30 -13.00 -13.33
CA VAL A 33 -5.64 -11.74 -12.66
C VAL A 33 -5.04 -10.56 -13.42
N ALA A 34 -3.73 -10.60 -13.70
CA ALA A 34 -3.01 -9.53 -14.39
C ALA A 34 -3.61 -9.23 -15.76
N ARG A 35 -3.93 -10.27 -16.55
CA ARG A 35 -4.60 -10.10 -17.85
C ARG A 35 -5.99 -9.48 -17.72
N THR A 36 -6.75 -9.86 -16.69
CA THR A 36 -8.12 -9.36 -16.48
C THR A 36 -8.14 -7.86 -16.19
N ILE A 37 -7.19 -7.37 -15.39
CA ILE A 37 -7.05 -5.94 -15.10
C ILE A 37 -6.25 -5.18 -16.16
N GLY A 38 -5.60 -5.89 -17.10
CA GLY A 38 -4.73 -5.29 -18.11
C GLY A 38 -3.36 -4.84 -17.59
N LEU A 39 -2.87 -5.44 -16.50
CA LEU A 39 -1.57 -5.12 -15.92
C LEU A 39 -0.43 -5.78 -16.71
N GLN A 40 0.47 -4.96 -17.27
CA GLN A 40 1.65 -5.44 -18.01
C GLN A 40 2.90 -5.49 -17.12
N GLU A 41 3.08 -4.50 -16.24
CA GLU A 41 4.22 -4.36 -15.32
C GLU A 41 4.07 -5.27 -14.09
N THR A 42 3.95 -6.57 -14.34
CA THR A 42 3.62 -7.60 -13.35
C THR A 42 4.73 -7.86 -12.33
N TRP A 43 5.97 -7.44 -12.57
CA TRP A 43 7.10 -7.69 -11.67
C TRP A 43 6.99 -6.94 -10.33
N TYR A 44 6.21 -5.86 -10.26
CA TYR A 44 6.01 -5.09 -9.03
C TYR A 44 4.97 -5.69 -8.07
N PHE A 45 4.05 -6.51 -8.58
CA PHE A 45 2.90 -6.99 -7.81
C PHE A 45 3.00 -8.47 -7.44
N GLY A 46 2.17 -8.87 -6.49
CA GLY A 46 1.97 -10.27 -6.17
C GLY A 46 0.62 -10.50 -5.48
N LEU A 47 0.24 -11.77 -5.36
CA LEU A 47 -0.94 -12.16 -4.60
C LEU A 47 -0.54 -12.51 -3.16
N GLN A 48 -1.19 -11.85 -2.22
CA GLN A 48 -1.15 -12.17 -0.80
C GLN A 48 -2.39 -12.96 -0.40
N PHE A 49 -2.24 -13.82 0.59
CA PHE A 49 -3.34 -14.52 1.23
C PHE A 49 -3.09 -14.61 2.74
N VAL A 50 -4.15 -14.89 3.49
CA VAL A 50 -4.07 -15.16 4.92
C VAL A 50 -4.02 -16.67 5.14
N ASP A 51 -2.99 -17.16 5.81
CA ASP A 51 -2.88 -18.57 6.21
C ASP A 51 -3.94 -18.91 7.27
N ASN A 52 -4.18 -20.20 7.54
CA ASN A 52 -5.06 -20.64 8.63
C ASN A 52 -4.63 -20.12 10.01
N GLU A 53 -3.33 -19.79 10.16
CA GLU A 53 -2.74 -19.20 11.36
C GLU A 53 -2.93 -17.67 11.46
N GLY A 54 -3.56 -17.04 10.46
CA GLY A 54 -3.78 -15.58 10.44
C GLY A 54 -2.62 -14.75 9.88
N PHE A 55 -1.50 -15.39 9.52
CA PHE A 55 -0.36 -14.70 8.93
C PHE A 55 -0.56 -14.38 7.44
N LEU A 56 -0.17 -13.17 7.04
CA LEU A 56 -0.10 -12.77 5.64
C LEU A 56 1.09 -13.44 4.95
N LYS A 57 0.82 -14.16 3.84
CA LYS A 57 1.83 -14.84 3.04
C LYS A 57 1.61 -14.56 1.56
N TRP A 58 2.70 -14.57 0.80
CA TRP A 58 2.68 -14.44 -0.65
C TRP A 58 2.45 -15.81 -1.31
N ILE A 59 1.71 -15.81 -2.42
CA ILE A 59 1.56 -17.00 -3.25
C ILE A 59 2.92 -17.38 -3.87
N LYS A 60 3.16 -18.67 -4.03
CA LYS A 60 4.34 -19.21 -4.71
C LYS A 60 3.93 -19.71 -6.08
N ASP A 61 4.58 -19.18 -7.12
CA ASP A 61 4.19 -19.44 -8.52
C ASP A 61 4.26 -20.92 -8.90
N ARG A 62 5.25 -21.65 -8.37
CA ARG A 62 5.49 -23.07 -8.65
C ARG A 62 4.57 -24.02 -7.88
N LYS A 63 3.82 -23.53 -6.89
CA LYS A 63 2.91 -24.36 -6.09
C LYS A 63 1.47 -24.18 -6.56
N ARG A 64 0.66 -25.23 -6.42
CA ARG A 64 -0.79 -25.13 -6.70
C ARG A 64 -1.46 -24.21 -5.71
N VAL A 65 -2.49 -23.49 -6.14
CA VAL A 65 -3.25 -22.58 -5.27
C VAL A 65 -3.78 -23.33 -4.04
N THR A 66 -4.25 -24.57 -4.23
CA THR A 66 -4.77 -25.42 -3.15
C THR A 66 -3.71 -26.00 -2.21
N ASP A 67 -2.44 -26.03 -2.62
CA ASP A 67 -1.34 -26.54 -1.79
C ASP A 67 -0.80 -25.45 -0.84
N HIS A 68 -1.20 -24.20 -1.05
CA HIS A 68 -0.99 -23.15 -0.08
C HIS A 68 -1.97 -23.39 1.07
N LYS A 69 -1.51 -23.24 2.31
CA LYS A 69 -2.34 -23.34 3.53
C LYS A 69 -3.27 -22.12 3.65
N VAL A 70 -3.92 -21.71 2.56
CA VAL A 70 -4.87 -20.61 2.56
C VAL A 70 -5.99 -20.94 3.54
N LYS A 71 -6.46 -19.92 4.26
CA LYS A 71 -7.66 -20.02 5.08
C LYS A 71 -8.79 -20.62 4.26
N LYS A 72 -9.40 -21.70 4.75
CA LYS A 72 -10.45 -22.47 4.03
C LYS A 72 -11.80 -21.75 3.99
N GLU A 73 -11.80 -20.49 3.58
CA GLU A 73 -13.01 -19.73 3.28
C GLU A 73 -13.41 -19.97 1.83
N VAL A 74 -14.72 -19.94 1.57
CA VAL A 74 -15.26 -20.07 0.20
C VAL A 74 -16.02 -18.78 -0.11
N PRO A 75 -15.59 -17.98 -1.09
CA PRO A 75 -14.42 -18.18 -1.98
C PRO A 75 -13.07 -18.00 -1.26
N LEU A 76 -12.01 -18.65 -1.77
CA LEU A 76 -10.64 -18.42 -1.27
C LEU A 76 -10.24 -16.98 -1.54
N GLN A 77 -9.79 -16.26 -0.52
CA GLN A 77 -9.48 -14.84 -0.64
C GLN A 77 -7.99 -14.59 -0.90
N PHE A 78 -7.72 -13.79 -1.92
CA PHE A 78 -6.40 -13.27 -2.25
C PHE A 78 -6.48 -11.76 -2.39
N LYS A 79 -5.37 -11.08 -2.09
CA LYS A 79 -5.23 -9.63 -2.27
C LYS A 79 -4.09 -9.38 -3.24
N LEU A 80 -4.36 -8.63 -4.30
CA LEU A 80 -3.31 -8.11 -5.16
C LEU A 80 -2.66 -6.91 -4.44
N ARG A 81 -1.36 -7.01 -4.19
CA ARG A 81 -0.59 -6.00 -3.45
C ARG A 81 0.77 -5.78 -4.09
N VAL A 82 1.33 -4.60 -3.87
CA VAL A 82 2.69 -4.25 -4.30
C VAL A 82 3.68 -5.05 -3.46
N LYS A 83 4.60 -5.74 -4.11
CA LYS A 83 5.65 -6.55 -3.50
C LYS A 83 7.01 -5.89 -3.60
N PHE A 84 7.28 -5.27 -4.75
CA PHE A 84 8.52 -4.57 -5.02
C PHE A 84 8.18 -3.14 -5.41
N TYR A 85 8.95 -2.20 -4.87
CA TYR A 85 8.82 -0.78 -5.18
C TYR A 85 9.93 -0.42 -6.19
N PRO A 86 9.62 0.41 -7.20
CA PRO A 86 10.65 0.95 -8.08
C PRO A 86 11.59 1.87 -7.29
N GLU A 87 12.81 2.06 -7.80
CA GLU A 87 13.74 3.05 -7.21
C GLU A 87 13.25 4.46 -7.53
N ASN A 88 12.71 4.67 -8.74
CA ASN A 88 12.15 5.95 -9.16
C ASN A 88 10.70 5.80 -9.66
N ALA A 89 9.84 6.75 -9.31
CA ALA A 89 8.46 6.80 -9.77
C ALA A 89 8.31 6.87 -11.30
N GLU A 90 9.32 7.39 -12.00
CA GLU A 90 9.37 7.50 -13.46
C GLU A 90 9.53 6.15 -14.17
N GLU A 91 9.95 5.10 -13.44
CA GLU A 91 10.03 3.74 -13.98
C GLU A 91 8.66 3.14 -14.25
N LEU A 92 7.61 3.64 -13.60
CA LEU A 92 6.25 3.17 -13.80
C LEU A 92 5.68 3.80 -15.08
N ILE A 93 5.58 2.99 -16.13
CA ILE A 93 5.18 3.46 -17.45
C ILE A 93 3.65 3.44 -17.57
N GLN A 94 2.99 2.41 -17.05
CA GLN A 94 1.56 2.21 -17.25
C GLN A 94 0.72 3.01 -16.24
N ASP A 95 -0.28 3.75 -16.73
CA ASP A 95 -1.22 4.52 -15.89
C ASP A 95 -1.91 3.65 -14.82
N LEU A 96 -2.30 2.43 -15.19
CA LEU A 96 -2.90 1.48 -14.26
C LEU A 96 -1.94 1.13 -13.12
N THR A 97 -0.68 0.82 -13.44
CA THR A 97 0.35 0.49 -12.44
C THR A 97 0.50 1.63 -11.46
N ARG A 98 0.68 2.85 -11.96
CA ARG A 98 0.82 4.03 -11.12
C ARG A 98 -0.41 4.28 -10.23
N LYS A 99 -1.62 4.11 -10.77
CA LYS A 99 -2.88 4.18 -10.00
C LYS A 99 -2.93 3.11 -8.90
N LEU A 100 -2.58 1.86 -9.19
CA LEU A 100 -2.58 0.77 -8.21
C LEU A 100 -1.54 1.03 -7.10
N PHE A 101 -0.36 1.52 -7.44
CA PHE A 101 0.65 1.96 -6.49
C PHE A 101 0.12 3.08 -5.59
N PHE A 102 -0.46 4.13 -6.17
CA PHE A 102 -1.05 5.24 -5.42
C PHE A 102 -2.10 4.76 -4.42
N LEU A 103 -3.05 3.92 -4.87
CA LEU A 103 -4.09 3.38 -4.01
C LEU A 103 -3.50 2.50 -2.90
N HIS A 104 -2.50 1.68 -3.21
CA HIS A 104 -1.83 0.85 -2.22
C HIS A 104 -1.20 1.70 -1.11
N VAL A 105 -0.48 2.75 -1.50
CA VAL A 105 0.15 3.66 -0.55
C VAL A 105 -0.90 4.41 0.27
N LYS A 106 -1.98 4.88 -0.37
CA LYS A 106 -3.08 5.54 0.33
C LYS A 106 -3.67 4.63 1.41
N ASP A 107 -3.90 3.36 1.10
CA ASP A 107 -4.38 2.34 2.06
C ASP A 107 -3.38 2.15 3.22
N LEU A 108 -2.08 2.11 2.93
CA LEU A 108 -1.03 2.01 3.95
C LEU A 108 -0.99 3.20 4.91
N ILE A 109 -1.16 4.43 4.40
CA ILE A 109 -1.18 5.64 5.24
C ILE A 109 -2.46 5.67 6.08
N LEU A 110 -3.61 5.35 5.51
CA LEU A 110 -4.88 5.38 6.22
C LEU A 110 -5.01 4.25 7.26
N SER A 111 -4.30 3.14 7.07
CA SER A 111 -4.28 2.02 8.01
C SER A 111 -3.34 2.22 9.21
N ASP A 112 -2.71 3.41 9.34
CA ASP A 112 -1.89 3.88 10.48
C ASP A 112 -0.74 2.93 10.87
N HIS A 113 -0.40 1.99 9.98
CA HIS A 113 0.40 0.83 10.34
C HIS A 113 1.87 0.91 9.93
N ASN A 114 2.30 1.87 9.09
CA ASN A 114 3.69 2.01 8.66
C ASN A 114 4.09 3.48 8.38
N CYS A 115 5.26 3.89 8.89
CA CYS A 115 5.92 5.13 8.49
C CYS A 115 6.16 5.12 6.97
N CYS A 116 5.60 6.10 6.26
CA CYS A 116 5.71 6.21 4.81
C CYS A 116 7.17 6.54 4.41
N PRO A 117 7.80 5.77 3.50
CA PRO A 117 9.10 6.14 2.93
C PRO A 117 9.01 7.49 2.17
N PRO A 118 10.05 8.33 2.18
CA PRO A 118 10.02 9.65 1.54
C PRO A 118 9.71 9.59 0.03
N ASP A 119 10.24 8.60 -0.68
CA ASP A 119 9.98 8.40 -2.12
C ASP A 119 8.50 8.07 -2.39
N THR A 120 7.88 7.39 -1.44
CA THR A 120 6.46 7.01 -1.48
C THR A 120 5.56 8.22 -1.22
N ALA A 121 5.95 9.12 -0.32
CA ALA A 121 5.27 10.39 -0.11
C ALA A 121 5.37 11.31 -1.34
N ALA A 122 6.51 11.31 -2.03
CA ALA A 122 6.71 12.05 -3.27
C ALA A 122 5.80 11.55 -4.41
N LEU A 123 5.63 10.23 -4.55
CA LEU A 123 4.69 9.64 -5.51
C LEU A 123 3.24 10.02 -5.22
N LEU A 124 2.82 10.08 -3.95
CA LEU A 124 1.48 10.56 -3.58
C LEU A 124 1.30 12.05 -3.92
N ALA A 125 2.33 12.85 -3.65
CA ALA A 125 2.30 14.28 -3.92
C ALA A 125 2.18 14.56 -5.43
N SER A 126 2.93 13.84 -6.27
CA SER A 126 2.86 14.02 -7.73
C SER A 126 1.49 13.64 -8.30
N TYR A 127 0.87 12.58 -7.79
CA TYR A 127 -0.48 12.19 -8.18
C TYR A 127 -1.56 13.15 -7.69
N ALA A 128 -1.45 13.68 -6.47
CA ALA A 128 -2.36 14.70 -5.96
C ALA A 128 -2.30 15.99 -6.81
N ASP A 129 -1.11 16.34 -7.32
CA ASP A 129 -0.93 17.48 -8.22
C ASP A 129 -1.46 17.21 -9.64
N GLN A 130 -1.32 15.98 -10.15
CA GLN A 130 -1.93 15.58 -11.42
C GLN A 130 -3.47 15.61 -11.37
N ASP A 131 -4.07 15.26 -10.23
CA ASP A 131 -5.52 15.34 -10.02
C ASP A 131 -6.02 16.80 -9.96
N LYS A 132 -5.22 17.71 -9.36
CA LYS A 132 -5.47 19.17 -9.40
C LYS A 132 -5.49 19.73 -10.82
N PHE A 133 -4.57 19.32 -11.68
CA PHE A 133 -4.50 19.83 -13.05
C PHE A 133 -5.59 19.25 -13.96
N ARG A 134 -6.15 18.10 -13.61
CA ARG A 134 -7.22 17.45 -14.40
C ARG A 134 -8.63 17.91 -14.02
N HIS A 135 -8.83 18.44 -12.80
CA HIS A 135 -10.12 18.94 -12.33
C HIS A 135 -10.00 20.37 -11.76
N TYR A 136 -10.12 21.35 -12.66
CA TYR A 136 -10.26 22.77 -12.31
C TYR A 136 -11.68 23.03 -11.79
N ASP A 137 -12.01 22.52 -10.59
CA ASP A 137 -13.23 22.84 -9.85
C ASP A 137 -12.90 23.09 -8.38
N ARG A 138 -13.40 24.22 -7.86
CA ARG A 138 -13.01 24.79 -6.54
C ARG A 138 -13.38 23.95 -5.33
N ASP A 139 -14.22 22.92 -5.47
CA ASP A 139 -14.70 22.10 -4.35
C ASP A 139 -13.80 20.89 -4.02
N SER A 140 -12.95 20.46 -4.96
CA SER A 140 -11.91 19.43 -4.72
C SER A 140 -10.80 19.90 -3.76
N PHE A 141 -10.77 21.20 -3.46
CA PHE A 141 -9.74 21.86 -2.67
C PHE A 141 -9.75 21.42 -1.19
N ILE A 142 -10.92 21.12 -0.62
CA ILE A 142 -11.07 20.83 0.81
C ILE A 142 -10.60 19.40 1.16
N HIS A 143 -10.89 18.42 0.30
CA HIS A 143 -10.40 17.05 0.50
C HIS A 143 -8.89 16.94 0.27
N LEU A 144 -8.35 17.67 -0.71
CA LEU A 144 -6.90 17.78 -0.90
C LEU A 144 -6.21 18.53 0.24
N PHE A 145 -6.80 19.59 0.79
CA PHE A 145 -6.21 20.30 1.94
C PHE A 145 -6.13 19.39 3.17
N HIS A 146 -7.15 18.57 3.41
CA HIS A 146 -7.13 17.63 4.53
C HIS A 146 -6.06 16.53 4.32
N PHE A 147 -5.94 16.02 3.09
CA PHE A 147 -4.91 15.03 2.74
C PHE A 147 -3.49 15.61 2.81
N TYR A 148 -3.31 16.85 2.32
CA TYR A 148 -2.06 17.60 2.41
C TYR A 148 -1.72 17.97 3.86
N PHE A 149 -2.71 18.28 4.71
CA PHE A 149 -2.50 18.58 6.13
C PHE A 149 -2.10 17.32 6.92
N ILE A 150 -2.61 16.15 6.54
CA ILE A 150 -2.20 14.85 7.12
C ILE A 150 -0.79 14.49 6.63
N LEU A 151 -0.50 14.65 5.33
CA LEU A 151 0.84 14.46 4.77
C LEU A 151 1.85 15.42 5.41
N PHE A 152 1.48 16.69 5.61
CA PHE A 152 2.30 17.73 6.23
C PHE A 152 2.49 17.45 7.73
N ARG A 153 1.49 16.95 8.45
CA ARG A 153 1.66 16.48 9.85
C ARG A 153 2.62 15.31 9.95
N PHE A 154 2.57 14.35 9.03
CA PHE A 154 3.50 13.21 9.02
C PHE A 154 4.90 13.61 8.57
N ILE A 155 5.03 14.49 7.58
CA ILE A 155 6.31 15.02 7.12
C ILE A 155 6.95 15.93 8.18
N LEU A 156 6.18 16.76 8.90
CA LEU A 156 6.68 17.50 10.05
C LEU A 156 7.05 16.57 11.21
N PHE A 157 6.25 15.53 11.50
CA PHE A 157 6.63 14.55 12.53
C PHE A 157 7.91 13.80 12.15
N TYR A 158 8.06 13.45 10.88
CA TYR A 158 9.27 12.80 10.36
C TYR A 158 10.46 13.77 10.38
N PHE A 159 10.30 15.03 9.99
CA PHE A 159 11.34 16.06 10.10
C PHE A 159 11.71 16.33 11.56
N ILE A 160 10.75 16.41 12.48
CA ILE A 160 11.00 16.54 13.93
C ILE A 160 11.73 15.31 14.46
N TYR A 161 11.34 14.10 14.04
CA TYR A 161 11.99 12.84 14.42
C TYR A 161 13.40 12.70 13.84
N LEU A 162 13.63 13.16 12.61
CA LEU A 162 14.94 13.21 11.97
C LEU A 162 15.82 14.27 12.66
N PHE A 163 15.26 15.44 13.01
CA PHE A 163 15.97 16.49 13.74
C PHE A 163 16.38 16.02 15.14
N PHE A 164 15.51 15.29 15.84
CA PHE A 164 15.83 14.64 17.10
C PHE A 164 16.89 13.54 16.95
N ASN A 165 16.88 12.74 15.88
CA ASN A 165 17.89 11.69 15.66
C ASN A 165 19.24 12.22 15.13
N LEU A 166 19.26 13.32 14.36
CA LEU A 166 20.49 13.93 13.85
C LEU A 166 21.24 14.74 14.92
N PHE A 167 20.54 15.32 15.89
CA PHE A 167 21.17 15.99 17.04
C PHE A 167 21.36 15.11 18.27
N TYR A 168 20.76 13.90 18.31
CA TYR A 168 20.87 12.97 19.42
C TYR A 168 21.31 11.57 18.95
N SER A 169 22.60 11.44 18.64
CA SER A 169 23.25 10.16 18.36
C SER A 169 23.53 9.38 19.67
N PRO A 170 23.74 8.05 19.66
CA PRO A 170 22.67 7.07 19.57
C PRO A 170 22.91 5.97 20.61
N ASN A 171 22.36 6.02 21.82
CA ASN A 171 22.36 4.86 22.73
C ASN A 171 21.46 5.11 23.94
N LYS A 172 20.19 4.75 23.79
CA LYS A 172 19.38 4.05 24.81
C LYS A 172 17.95 3.98 24.32
N CYS A 173 17.41 2.77 24.29
CA CYS A 173 15.98 2.53 24.32
C CYS A 173 15.41 3.31 25.52
N ILE A 174 14.72 4.42 25.28
CA ILE A 174 14.00 5.13 26.35
C ILE A 174 12.59 4.55 26.40
N LYS A 175 12.44 3.63 27.34
CA LYS A 175 11.17 3.21 27.94
C LYS A 175 10.34 4.46 28.29
N HIS A 176 9.02 4.33 28.11
CA HIS A 176 7.99 5.16 28.74
C HIS A 176 8.44 5.84 30.05
N HIS A 177 8.58 7.16 30.05
CA HIS A 177 8.20 7.97 31.21
C HIS A 177 8.03 9.46 30.88
N GLN A 178 6.81 9.93 31.16
CA GLN A 178 6.45 11.23 31.72
C GLN A 178 6.85 12.53 30.99
N THR A 179 5.88 13.02 30.22
CA THR A 179 5.32 14.38 30.25
C THR A 179 6.08 15.45 31.06
N THR A 180 6.60 16.46 30.36
CA THR A 180 6.61 17.86 30.82
C THR A 180 6.07 18.76 29.70
N PRO A 181 5.27 19.81 29.98
CA PRO A 181 4.40 20.46 28.99
C PRO A 181 5.04 21.61 28.20
N ASP A 182 6.33 21.89 28.36
CA ASP A 182 6.86 23.24 28.04
C ASP A 182 7.43 23.42 26.62
N VAL A 183 7.41 22.38 25.78
CA VAL A 183 7.92 22.48 24.39
C VAL A 183 6.83 22.93 23.40
N TRP A 184 5.55 22.80 23.78
CA TRP A 184 4.42 23.17 22.93
C TRP A 184 4.21 24.69 22.82
N PHE A 185 4.77 25.48 23.73
CA PHE A 185 4.53 26.93 23.76
C PHE A 185 5.36 27.72 22.74
N PHE A 186 6.49 27.18 22.26
CA PHE A 186 7.35 27.93 21.34
C PHE A 186 6.94 27.85 19.86
N PHE A 187 6.14 26.86 19.47
CA PHE A 187 5.75 26.67 18.06
C PHE A 187 4.44 27.36 17.65
N LEU A 188 3.66 27.89 18.60
CA LEU A 188 2.43 28.65 18.33
C LEU A 188 2.64 30.16 18.12
N MET A 189 3.86 30.68 18.36
CA MET A 189 4.14 32.13 18.33
C MET A 189 4.89 32.64 17.09
N SER A 190 5.17 31.79 16.11
CA SER A 190 5.75 32.24 14.83
C SER A 190 4.79 31.86 13.69
N SER A 191 3.67 32.58 13.65
CA SER A 191 2.85 32.76 12.44
C SER A 191 3.56 33.66 11.44
#